data_AF-A0A2N2W8T3-F1
#
_entry.id   AF-A0A2N2W8T3-F1
#
_cell.length_a   1.000
_cell.length_b   1.000
_cell.length_c   1.000
_cell.angle_alpha   90.00
_cell.angle_beta   90.00
_cell.angle_gamma   90.00
#
_symmetry.space_group_name_H-M   'P 1'
#
loop_
_entity.id
_entity.type
_entity.pdbx_description
1 polymer ?
#
loop_
_entity_poly.entity_id
_entity_poly.type
_entity_poly.pdbx_seq_one_letter_code
_entity_poly.pdbx_strand_id
1 'polypeptide(L)'
;MAGYKETPRQKMIAMMYLVLTALLALNVSVEIIEAFVVVNKSIEGTNVNLKSKNEETYARFEQQNLLNSKKVGPYWNKAQEAKRMSDDLINFIEQAKFEAISRAEGITIEQASQTPLKDIAAKDKYDVTTNYFIGNSQDGSKGKSKELKDRIELYKRDIVKLLDDRGRATIKLGLDTEGPFRDASGAKQNWEMHNFYHIILAANVTFLNKLIADVRSVEGDVVTKLFNSVSADDYKFDMVAARVIPNSRLVFQGDKYESEILVAALDSKQDPNVVINGRQIPAEAGIAKYSVAAGATGLQTYKGTITVKGPEGEEKSYPFEESYFVMTPSLTVAPTKMNVFYANVDNPVSIAASGIPESQISANISTGTIKRAADGKTWVVRVPLGQKAVVTVMHNDGKTTRNMGSADFRIKRVPDPKAYIANTDGGPVQKNMLLASRAIIPKMPDDFDFDLNFDIVSFKFVGVRGGDIYDRDGTGNMLTQEMQTFISNSKRGQRIWIEDIMAKGPDGNRKLGTISLIVQ
;
A
#
# COMPACT_ATOMS: atom_id res chain seq x y z
N MET A 1 27.71 -75.64 71.43
CA MET A 1 26.26 -75.93 71.40
C MET A 1 26.08 -77.26 70.67
N ALA A 2 25.37 -78.19 71.28
CA ALA A 2 25.21 -79.57 70.81
C ALA A 2 24.54 -79.60 69.44
N GLY A 3 25.33 -79.89 68.40
CA GLY A 3 24.82 -80.17 67.06
C GLY A 3 24.17 -81.54 67.07
N TYR A 4 22.86 -81.59 67.31
CA TYR A 4 22.06 -82.77 66.96
C TYR A 4 22.31 -83.06 65.47
N LYS A 5 22.86 -84.24 65.15
CA LYS A 5 22.97 -84.71 63.77
C LYS A 5 21.55 -84.85 63.23
N GLU A 6 21.12 -83.87 62.43
CA GLU A 6 19.84 -83.94 61.71
C GLU A 6 19.75 -85.28 60.98
N THR A 7 18.62 -85.97 61.20
CA THR A 7 18.34 -87.22 60.49
C THR A 7 18.29 -86.95 58.98
N PRO A 8 18.60 -87.92 58.10
CA PRO A 8 18.53 -87.74 56.65
C PRO A 8 17.18 -87.16 56.17
N ARG A 9 16.08 -87.48 56.87
CA ARG A 9 14.75 -86.91 56.65
C ARG A 9 14.66 -85.42 56.97
N GLN A 10 15.26 -84.96 58.07
CA GLN A 10 15.30 -83.53 58.42
C GLN A 10 16.16 -82.73 57.44
N LYS A 11 17.29 -83.29 56.98
CA LYS A 11 18.09 -82.66 55.91
C LYS A 11 17.33 -82.55 54.59
N MET A 12 16.56 -83.56 54.22
CA MET A 12 15.67 -83.53 53.06
C MET A 12 14.57 -82.46 53.21
N ILE A 13 13.94 -82.37 54.38
CA ILE A 13 12.91 -81.36 54.64
C ILE A 13 13.51 -79.95 54.65
N ALA A 14 14.69 -79.76 55.25
CA ALA A 14 15.40 -78.49 55.27
C ALA A 14 15.84 -78.08 53.85
N MET A 15 16.38 -79.02 53.05
CA MET A 15 16.69 -78.78 51.62
C MET A 15 15.44 -78.44 50.82
N MET A 16 14.32 -79.14 51.04
CA MET A 16 13.05 -78.82 50.36
C MET A 16 12.52 -77.44 50.76
N TYR A 17 12.58 -77.08 52.05
CA TYR A 17 12.21 -75.74 52.51
C TYR A 17 13.12 -74.68 51.91
N LEU A 18 14.43 -74.90 51.88
CA LEU A 18 15.39 -73.95 51.32
C LEU A 18 15.19 -73.78 49.81
N VAL A 19 14.93 -74.86 49.09
CA VAL A 19 14.57 -74.83 47.66
C VAL A 19 13.22 -74.15 47.44
N LEU A 20 12.20 -74.42 48.26
CA LEU A 20 10.87 -73.82 48.12
C LEU A 20 10.88 -72.33 48.49
N THR A 21 11.61 -71.94 49.53
CA THR A 21 11.83 -70.54 49.90
C THR A 21 12.68 -69.83 48.85
N ALA A 22 13.68 -70.48 48.26
CA ALA A 22 14.43 -69.93 47.12
C ALA A 22 13.56 -69.76 45.87
N LEU A 23 12.66 -70.71 45.57
CA LEU A 23 11.71 -70.62 44.45
C LEU A 23 10.67 -69.51 44.67
N LEU A 24 10.14 -69.36 45.90
CA LEU A 24 9.26 -68.25 46.26
C LEU A 24 9.97 -66.90 46.18
N ALA A 25 11.25 -66.84 46.57
CA ALA A 25 12.07 -65.64 46.44
C ALA A 25 12.48 -65.31 44.99
N LEU A 26 12.42 -66.29 44.08
CA LEU A 26 12.69 -66.12 42.65
C LEU A 26 11.50 -65.51 41.89
N ASN A 27 10.29 -65.66 42.43
CA ASN A 27 9.09 -65.05 41.88
C ASN A 27 9.04 -63.56 42.25
N VAL A 28 8.65 -62.73 41.27
CA VAL A 28 8.49 -61.29 41.47
C VAL A 28 7.30 -61.03 42.40
N SER A 29 7.43 -60.05 43.30
CA SER A 29 6.33 -59.66 44.20
C SER A 29 5.10 -59.19 43.40
N VAL A 30 3.91 -59.56 43.89
CA VAL A 30 2.64 -59.24 43.24
C VAL A 30 2.46 -57.72 43.10
N GLU A 31 2.89 -56.96 44.12
CA GLU A 31 2.85 -55.51 44.14
C GLU A 31 3.69 -54.88 43.02
N ILE A 32 4.85 -55.48 42.70
CA ILE A 32 5.72 -55.01 41.60
C ILE A 32 5.04 -55.25 40.25
N ILE A 33 4.40 -56.41 40.07
CA ILE A 33 3.67 -56.75 38.85
C ILE A 33 2.48 -55.79 38.64
N GLU A 34 1.72 -55.51 39.70
CA GLU A 34 0.62 -54.55 39.65
C GLU A 34 1.10 -53.13 39.31
N ALA A 35 2.26 -52.71 39.85
CA ALA A 35 2.86 -51.43 39.50
C ALA A 35 3.15 -51.33 37.99
N PHE A 36 3.67 -52.38 37.35
CA PHE A 36 3.85 -52.41 35.89
C PHE A 36 2.53 -52.30 35.12
N VAL A 37 1.45 -52.94 35.57
CA VAL A 37 0.12 -52.82 34.96
C VAL A 37 -0.38 -51.38 35.02
N VAL A 38 -0.21 -50.70 36.16
CA VAL A 38 -0.61 -49.29 36.34
C VAL A 38 0.20 -48.37 35.45
N VAL A 39 1.53 -48.54 35.42
CA VAL A 39 2.43 -47.77 34.56
C VAL A 39 2.09 -47.99 33.08
N ASN A 40 1.86 -49.24 32.66
CA ASN A 40 1.47 -49.56 31.29
C ASN A 40 0.19 -48.84 30.87
N LYS A 41 -0.84 -48.83 31.71
CA LYS A 41 -2.10 -48.12 31.44
C LYS A 41 -1.88 -46.61 31.26
N SER A 42 -0.99 -46.02 32.06
CA SER A 42 -0.61 -44.61 31.91
C SER A 42 0.12 -44.34 30.58
N ILE A 43 1.00 -45.23 30.16
CA ILE A 43 1.73 -45.13 28.89
C ILE A 43 0.79 -45.33 27.69
N GLU A 44 -0.16 -46.26 27.77
CA GLU A 44 -1.21 -46.44 26.75
C GLU A 44 -2.06 -45.17 26.59
N GLY A 45 -2.46 -44.54 27.71
CA GLY A 45 -3.11 -43.23 27.66
C GLY A 45 -2.23 -42.15 27.04
N THR A 46 -0.93 -42.16 27.33
CA THR A 46 0.05 -41.25 26.72
C THR A 46 0.16 -41.47 25.21
N ASN A 47 0.17 -42.73 24.76
CA ASN A 47 0.20 -43.09 23.34
C ASN A 47 -1.03 -42.58 22.58
N VAL A 48 -2.22 -42.72 23.17
CA VAL A 48 -3.46 -42.17 22.60
C VAL A 48 -3.38 -40.65 22.49
N ASN A 49 -2.95 -39.97 23.55
CA ASN A 49 -2.83 -38.51 23.55
C ASN A 49 -1.80 -37.99 22.53
N LEU A 50 -0.62 -38.64 22.44
CA LEU A 50 0.40 -38.29 21.46
C LEU A 50 -0.10 -38.54 20.03
N LYS A 51 -0.81 -39.65 19.79
CA LYS A 51 -1.45 -39.92 18.50
C LYS A 51 -2.41 -38.79 18.10
N SER A 52 -3.34 -38.43 18.97
CA SER A 52 -4.31 -37.36 18.70
C SER A 52 -3.63 -36.01 18.48
N LYS A 53 -2.58 -35.68 19.24
CA LYS A 53 -1.80 -34.45 19.07
C LYS A 53 -1.05 -34.41 17.73
N ASN A 54 -0.47 -35.54 17.32
CA ASN A 54 0.19 -35.65 16.02
C ASN A 54 -0.83 -35.49 14.90
N GLU A 55 -1.98 -36.17 14.98
CA GLU A 55 -3.09 -36.06 14.01
C GLU A 55 -3.60 -34.62 13.88
N GLU A 56 -3.75 -33.89 14.99
CA GLU A 56 -4.11 -32.47 14.97
C GLU A 56 -3.04 -31.63 14.25
N THR A 57 -1.76 -31.91 14.50
CA THR A 57 -0.64 -31.22 13.84
C THR A 57 -0.64 -31.49 12.34
N TYR A 58 -0.86 -32.73 11.91
CA TYR A 58 -1.02 -33.07 10.49
C TYR A 58 -2.21 -32.37 9.85
N ALA A 59 -3.36 -32.30 10.53
CA ALA A 59 -4.54 -31.61 10.02
C ALA A 59 -4.27 -30.11 9.81
N ARG A 60 -3.58 -29.44 10.76
CA ARG A 60 -3.16 -28.04 10.60
C ARG A 60 -2.18 -27.86 9.44
N PHE A 61 -1.25 -28.79 9.27
CA PHE A 61 -0.28 -28.77 8.18
C PHE A 61 -0.97 -28.96 6.82
N GLU A 62 -1.91 -29.90 6.71
CA GLU A 62 -2.71 -30.12 5.52
C GLU A 62 -3.52 -28.88 5.14
N GLN A 63 -4.18 -28.23 6.10
CA GLN A 63 -4.89 -26.97 5.87
C GLN A 63 -3.97 -25.88 5.29
N GLN A 64 -2.76 -25.71 5.83
CA GLN A 64 -1.79 -24.76 5.27
C GLN A 64 -1.34 -25.15 3.86
N ASN A 65 -1.21 -26.45 3.58
CA ASN A 65 -0.86 -26.93 2.25
C ASN A 65 -1.99 -26.69 1.23
N LEU A 66 -3.25 -26.77 1.64
CA LEU A 66 -4.39 -26.41 0.80
C LEU A 66 -4.40 -24.90 0.46
N LEU A 67 -3.98 -24.05 1.40
CA LEU A 67 -3.89 -22.60 1.19
C LEU A 67 -2.70 -22.20 0.31
N ASN A 68 -1.54 -22.84 0.47
CA ASN A 68 -0.32 -22.49 -0.27
C ASN A 68 0.52 -23.72 -0.66
N SER A 69 -0.02 -24.53 -1.56
CA SER A 69 0.60 -25.81 -1.93
C SER A 69 2.00 -25.67 -2.54
N LYS A 70 2.29 -24.58 -3.26
CA LYS A 70 3.61 -24.36 -3.86
C LYS A 70 4.71 -24.22 -2.81
N LYS A 71 4.42 -23.52 -1.71
CA LYS A 71 5.38 -23.27 -0.64
C LYS A 71 5.43 -24.43 0.37
N VAL A 72 4.26 -24.93 0.76
CA VAL A 72 4.10 -25.90 1.85
C VAL A 72 4.28 -27.34 1.38
N GLY A 73 3.99 -27.63 0.11
CA GLY A 73 3.97 -28.98 -0.46
C GLY A 73 5.24 -29.81 -0.23
N PRO A 74 6.46 -29.28 -0.45
CA PRO A 74 7.69 -30.03 -0.19
C PRO A 74 7.84 -30.46 1.29
N TYR A 75 7.44 -29.59 2.23
CA TYR A 75 7.47 -29.90 3.66
C TYR A 75 6.36 -30.85 4.08
N TRP A 76 5.18 -30.72 3.47
CA TRP A 76 4.06 -31.63 3.68
C TRP A 76 4.38 -33.07 3.22
N ASN A 77 5.04 -33.22 2.07
CA ASN A 77 5.47 -34.54 1.58
C ASN A 77 6.49 -35.18 2.53
N LYS A 78 7.42 -34.38 3.08
CA LYS A 78 8.36 -34.84 4.12
C LYS A 78 7.65 -35.23 5.41
N ALA A 79 6.62 -34.49 5.83
CA ALA A 79 5.84 -34.82 7.02
C ALA A 79 5.06 -36.14 6.81
N GLN A 80 4.47 -36.36 5.64
CA GLN A 80 3.81 -37.64 5.31
C GLN A 80 4.80 -38.81 5.30
N GLU A 81 6.02 -38.60 4.82
CA GLU A 81 7.07 -39.62 4.88
C GLU A 81 7.47 -39.93 6.33
N ALA A 82 7.59 -38.91 7.19
CA ALA A 82 7.82 -39.10 8.63
C ALA A 82 6.69 -39.92 9.28
N LYS A 83 5.43 -39.66 8.91
CA LYS A 83 4.27 -40.47 9.36
C LYS A 83 4.42 -41.92 8.96
N ARG A 84 4.65 -42.18 7.67
CA ARG A 84 4.78 -43.53 7.10
C ARG A 84 5.88 -44.32 7.80
N MET A 85 7.04 -43.70 8.02
CA MET A 85 8.16 -44.33 8.72
C MET A 85 7.86 -44.62 10.19
N SER A 86 7.13 -43.72 10.86
CA SER A 86 6.76 -43.87 12.27
C SER A 86 5.71 -44.96 12.44
N ASP A 87 4.69 -44.99 11.58
CA ASP A 87 3.65 -46.02 11.56
C ASP A 87 4.25 -47.41 11.28
N ASP A 88 5.22 -47.54 10.36
CA ASP A 88 5.91 -48.82 10.10
C ASP A 88 6.64 -49.35 11.34
N LEU A 89 7.39 -48.49 12.04
CA LEU A 89 8.08 -48.88 13.27
C LEU A 89 7.11 -49.19 14.41
N ILE A 90 6.05 -48.40 14.58
CA ILE A 90 5.02 -48.63 15.60
C ILE A 90 4.31 -49.97 15.35
N ASN A 91 3.91 -50.26 14.12
CA ASN A 91 3.29 -51.52 13.74
C ASN A 91 4.20 -52.71 14.05
N PHE A 92 5.50 -52.58 13.77
CA PHE A 92 6.49 -53.60 14.12
C PHE A 92 6.59 -53.82 15.64
N ILE A 93 6.62 -52.74 16.44
CA ILE A 93 6.67 -52.82 17.91
C ILE A 93 5.38 -53.46 18.46
N GLU A 94 4.22 -53.09 17.93
CA GLU A 94 2.93 -53.67 18.32
C GLU A 94 2.87 -55.16 17.98
N GLN A 95 3.33 -55.56 16.80
CA GLN A 95 3.42 -56.97 16.42
C GLN A 95 4.34 -57.74 17.36
N ALA A 96 5.53 -57.21 17.68
CA ALA A 96 6.46 -57.86 18.60
C ALA A 96 5.86 -58.00 20.03
N LYS A 97 5.09 -57.00 20.47
CA LYS A 97 4.34 -57.04 21.74
C LYS A 97 3.29 -58.16 21.73
N PHE A 98 2.46 -58.24 20.70
CA PHE A 98 1.40 -59.24 20.61
C PHE A 98 1.95 -60.66 20.43
N GLU A 99 3.05 -60.83 19.70
CA GLU A 99 3.75 -62.12 19.58
C GLU A 99 4.34 -62.58 20.93
N ALA A 100 4.90 -61.67 21.73
CA ALA A 100 5.40 -61.98 23.07
C ALA A 100 4.27 -62.45 24.01
N ILE A 101 3.13 -61.74 24.00
CA ILE A 101 1.93 -62.10 24.79
C ILE A 101 1.35 -63.45 24.33
N SER A 102 1.18 -63.62 23.02
CA SER A 102 0.65 -64.84 22.39
C SER A 102 1.47 -66.07 22.78
N ARG A 103 2.80 -65.99 22.73
CA ARG A 103 3.69 -67.09 23.12
C ARG A 103 3.65 -67.39 24.61
N ALA A 104 3.58 -66.36 25.46
CA ALA A 104 3.57 -66.53 26.91
C ALA A 104 2.27 -67.14 27.45
N GLU A 105 1.13 -66.84 26.80
CA GLU A 105 -0.19 -67.36 27.19
C GLU A 105 -0.73 -68.52 26.36
N GLY A 106 -0.12 -68.82 25.21
CA GLY A 106 -0.63 -69.86 24.31
C GLY A 106 -1.96 -69.47 23.63
N ILE A 107 -2.20 -68.17 23.45
CA ILE A 107 -3.37 -67.63 22.74
C ILE A 107 -2.98 -67.17 21.33
N THR A 108 -3.96 -66.93 20.46
CA THR A 108 -3.67 -66.36 19.13
C THR A 108 -3.22 -64.90 19.23
N ILE A 109 -2.52 -64.39 18.21
CA ILE A 109 -2.10 -62.98 18.15
C ILE A 109 -3.32 -62.03 18.17
N GLU A 110 -4.42 -62.42 17.54
CA GLU A 110 -5.68 -61.66 17.54
C GLU A 110 -6.30 -61.57 18.94
N GLN A 111 -6.23 -62.64 19.72
CA GLN A 111 -6.66 -62.62 21.12
C GLN A 111 -5.71 -61.77 21.97
N ALA A 112 -4.39 -61.87 21.72
CA ALA A 112 -3.38 -61.10 22.42
C ALA A 112 -3.53 -59.59 22.21
N SER A 113 -3.97 -59.14 21.03
CA SER A 113 -4.16 -57.70 20.76
C SER A 113 -5.37 -57.10 21.48
N GLN A 114 -6.35 -57.93 21.87
CA GLN A 114 -7.56 -57.50 22.57
C GLN A 114 -7.48 -57.71 24.08
N THR A 115 -6.43 -58.37 24.57
CA THR A 115 -6.29 -58.71 26.00
C THR A 115 -5.49 -57.62 26.72
N PRO A 116 -6.10 -56.88 27.67
CA PRO A 116 -5.37 -55.90 28.48
C PRO A 116 -4.30 -56.57 29.36
N LEU A 117 -3.19 -55.89 29.62
CA LEU A 117 -2.09 -56.43 30.42
C LEU A 117 -2.53 -56.94 31.81
N LYS A 118 -3.55 -56.31 32.42
CA LYS A 118 -4.11 -56.75 33.71
C LYS A 118 -4.65 -58.19 33.69
N ASP A 119 -5.23 -58.60 32.56
CA ASP A 119 -5.96 -59.85 32.39
C ASP A 119 -5.05 -61.00 31.93
N ILE A 120 -3.78 -60.71 31.61
CA ILE A 120 -2.75 -61.69 31.30
C ILE A 120 -2.31 -62.39 32.59
N ALA A 121 -2.43 -63.71 32.68
CA ALA A 121 -1.96 -64.54 33.77
C ALA A 121 -0.43 -64.72 33.76
N ALA A 122 0.19 -64.88 32.59
CA ALA A 122 1.63 -65.08 32.40
C ALA A 122 2.50 -63.81 32.58
N LYS A 123 1.98 -62.77 33.23
CA LYS A 123 2.60 -61.44 33.35
C LYS A 123 3.90 -61.42 34.15
N ASP A 124 4.10 -62.40 35.02
CA ASP A 124 5.29 -62.65 35.85
C ASP A 124 6.34 -63.55 35.17
N LYS A 125 5.99 -64.22 34.07
CA LYS A 125 6.90 -65.13 33.36
C LYS A 125 7.96 -64.34 32.60
N TYR A 126 9.21 -64.77 32.71
CA TYR A 126 10.35 -64.19 31.98
C TYR A 126 10.97 -65.15 30.95
N ASP A 127 10.81 -66.47 31.11
CA ASP A 127 11.49 -67.46 30.25
C ASP A 127 11.02 -67.38 28.79
N VAL A 128 9.71 -67.33 28.58
CA VAL A 128 9.12 -67.35 27.23
C VAL A 128 9.44 -66.06 26.46
N THR A 129 9.39 -64.92 27.14
CA THR A 129 9.71 -63.62 26.56
C THR A 129 11.21 -63.50 26.28
N THR A 130 12.06 -63.95 27.21
CA THR A 130 13.51 -64.00 27.01
C THR A 130 13.86 -64.83 25.79
N ASN A 131 13.32 -66.05 25.67
CA ASN A 131 13.55 -66.93 24.51
C ASN A 131 13.07 -66.31 23.19
N TYR A 132 11.99 -65.54 23.19
CA TYR A 132 11.50 -64.85 22.01
C TYR A 132 12.39 -63.66 21.59
N PHE A 133 12.75 -62.80 22.53
CA PHE A 133 13.49 -61.56 22.23
C PHE A 133 14.98 -61.78 22.05
N ILE A 134 15.60 -62.66 22.84
CA ILE A 134 17.04 -62.97 22.78
C ILE A 134 17.34 -64.09 21.77
N GLY A 135 16.38 -65.01 21.59
CA GLY A 135 16.54 -66.15 20.70
C GLY A 135 17.61 -67.13 21.18
N ASN A 136 18.22 -67.87 20.25
CA ASN A 136 19.24 -68.87 20.55
C ASN A 136 20.65 -68.28 20.77
N SER A 137 20.80 -66.95 20.93
CA SER A 137 22.10 -66.30 21.11
C SER A 137 22.34 -65.92 22.56
N GLN A 138 23.59 -66.00 23.03
CA GLN A 138 23.95 -65.57 24.40
C GLN A 138 23.92 -64.04 24.60
N ASP A 139 23.91 -63.27 23.51
CA ASP A 139 23.97 -61.80 23.51
C ASP A 139 22.73 -61.13 22.86
N GLY A 140 21.72 -61.90 22.48
CA GLY A 140 20.52 -61.38 21.80
C GLY A 140 20.69 -61.01 20.33
N SER A 141 21.89 -61.19 19.73
CA SER A 141 22.21 -60.77 18.35
C SER A 141 21.42 -61.49 17.25
N LYS A 142 20.72 -62.57 17.56
CA LYS A 142 19.89 -63.34 16.61
C LYS A 142 18.41 -63.36 16.98
N GLY A 143 18.01 -62.62 18.00
CA GLY A 143 16.64 -62.57 18.48
C GLY A 143 15.84 -61.39 17.91
N LYS A 144 14.55 -61.32 18.26
CA LYS A 144 13.66 -60.23 17.84
C LYS A 144 14.13 -58.85 18.36
N SER A 145 14.82 -58.82 19.51
CA SER A 145 15.38 -57.60 20.09
C SER A 145 16.40 -56.93 19.17
N LYS A 146 17.24 -57.71 18.46
CA LYS A 146 18.19 -57.16 17.49
C LYS A 146 17.49 -56.56 16.28
N GLU A 147 16.48 -57.22 15.73
CA GLU A 147 15.67 -56.68 14.63
C GLU A 147 14.99 -55.36 15.03
N LEU A 148 14.45 -55.30 16.25
CA LEU A 148 13.87 -54.08 16.81
C LEU A 148 14.89 -52.94 16.91
N LYS A 149 16.08 -53.23 17.44
CA LYS A 149 17.16 -52.24 17.54
C LYS A 149 17.59 -51.71 16.17
N ASP A 150 17.78 -52.60 15.21
CA ASP A 150 18.21 -52.21 13.86
C ASP A 150 17.15 -51.36 13.15
N ARG A 151 15.86 -51.65 13.36
CA ARG A 151 14.76 -50.80 12.87
C ARG A 151 14.69 -49.45 13.56
N ILE A 152 14.96 -49.37 14.87
CA ILE A 152 15.04 -48.10 15.62
C ILE A 152 16.17 -47.23 15.08
N GLU A 153 17.37 -47.79 14.89
CA GLU A 153 18.51 -47.03 14.36
C GLU A 153 18.32 -46.63 12.90
N LEU A 154 17.69 -47.49 12.09
CA LEU A 154 17.27 -47.17 10.74
C LEU A 154 16.30 -45.96 10.74
N TYR A 155 15.27 -46.01 11.58
CA TYR A 155 14.29 -44.95 11.73
C TYR A 155 14.94 -43.63 12.15
N LYS A 156 15.79 -43.62 13.19
CA LYS A 156 16.52 -42.43 13.65
C LYS A 156 17.35 -41.81 12.55
N ARG A 157 18.09 -42.63 11.80
CA ARG A 157 18.94 -42.15 10.70
C ARG A 157 18.11 -41.53 9.58
N ASP A 158 17.02 -42.17 9.19
CA ASP A 158 16.26 -41.76 8.02
C ASP A 158 15.30 -40.61 8.31
N ILE A 159 14.72 -40.53 9.52
CA ILE A 159 13.79 -39.44 9.87
C ILE A 159 14.50 -38.08 9.98
N VAL A 160 15.76 -38.08 10.42
CA VAL A 160 16.59 -36.86 10.51
C VAL A 160 16.93 -36.29 9.13
N LYS A 161 17.01 -37.14 8.09
CA LYS A 161 17.28 -36.69 6.71
C LYS A 161 16.15 -35.85 6.13
N LEU A 162 14.96 -35.90 6.72
CA LEU A 162 13.83 -35.09 6.30
C LEU A 162 14.02 -33.61 6.68
N LEU A 163 14.79 -33.34 7.73
CA LEU A 163 15.06 -32.00 8.25
C LEU A 163 16.21 -31.29 7.50
N ASP A 164 16.18 -29.97 7.51
CA ASP A 164 17.28 -29.11 7.05
C ASP A 164 18.44 -29.09 8.07
N ASP A 165 19.58 -28.47 7.72
CA ASP A 165 20.77 -28.40 8.60
C ASP A 165 20.45 -27.82 9.98
N ARG A 166 19.59 -26.79 10.04
CA ARG A 166 19.14 -26.16 11.28
C ARG A 166 18.28 -27.10 12.12
N GLY A 167 17.33 -27.78 11.49
CA GLY A 167 16.49 -28.79 12.12
C GLY A 167 17.32 -29.95 12.69
N ARG A 168 18.31 -30.43 11.92
CA ARG A 168 19.21 -31.51 12.32
C ARG A 168 20.08 -31.16 13.54
N ALA A 169 20.58 -29.94 13.63
CA ALA A 169 21.41 -29.50 14.75
C ALA A 169 20.63 -29.35 16.07
N THR A 170 19.31 -29.14 15.99
CA THR A 170 18.48 -28.76 17.14
C THR A 170 17.49 -29.85 17.57
N ILE A 171 17.38 -30.95 16.82
CA ILE A 171 16.51 -32.07 17.19
C ILE A 171 17.21 -32.99 18.19
N LYS A 172 16.52 -33.30 19.29
CA LYS A 172 16.95 -34.32 20.23
C LYS A 172 16.14 -35.57 19.95
N LEU A 173 16.74 -36.52 19.26
CA LEU A 173 16.12 -37.83 19.06
C LEU A 173 16.19 -38.56 20.39
N GLY A 174 15.05 -39.04 20.88
CA GLY A 174 15.04 -40.07 21.92
C GLY A 174 15.49 -41.42 21.34
N LEU A 175 14.99 -42.52 21.91
CA LEU A 175 15.28 -43.88 21.44
C LEU A 175 16.78 -44.22 21.50
N ASP A 176 17.40 -44.00 22.66
CA ASP A 176 18.80 -44.34 22.88
C ASP A 176 18.98 -45.86 22.92
N THR A 177 19.60 -46.40 21.87
CA THR A 177 20.02 -47.81 21.81
C THR A 177 21.51 -48.01 22.10
N GLU A 178 22.23 -46.89 22.26
CA GLU A 178 23.64 -46.84 22.60
C GLU A 178 23.78 -46.15 23.96
N GLY A 179 24.03 -46.93 25.00
CA GLY A 179 24.25 -46.41 26.34
C GLY A 179 25.20 -47.33 27.10
N PRO A 180 25.75 -46.89 28.25
CA PRO A 180 26.28 -47.83 29.20
C PRO A 180 25.09 -48.55 29.87
N PHE A 181 24.62 -49.64 29.26
CA PHE A 181 23.67 -50.52 29.93
C PHE A 181 24.42 -51.41 30.93
N ARG A 182 23.85 -51.57 32.11
CA ARG A 182 24.41 -52.41 33.17
C ARG A 182 23.33 -53.28 33.79
N ASP A 183 23.72 -54.47 34.23
CA ASP A 183 22.84 -55.31 35.04
C ASP A 183 22.83 -54.88 36.52
N ALA A 184 22.06 -55.60 37.34
CA ALA A 184 21.96 -55.37 38.78
C ALA A 184 23.31 -55.55 39.53
N SER A 185 24.28 -56.26 38.94
CA SER A 185 25.63 -56.44 39.48
C SER A 185 26.62 -55.36 39.03
N GLY A 186 26.19 -54.48 38.12
CA GLY A 186 27.00 -53.43 37.52
C GLY A 186 27.83 -53.88 36.31
N ALA A 187 27.68 -55.11 35.83
CA ALA A 187 28.38 -55.59 34.64
C ALA A 187 27.81 -54.94 33.37
N LYS A 188 28.66 -54.64 32.39
CA LYS A 188 28.23 -54.03 31.11
C LYS A 188 27.38 -55.03 30.32
N GLN A 189 26.25 -54.56 29.80
CA GLN A 189 25.38 -55.30 28.89
C GLN A 189 25.13 -54.49 27.62
N ASN A 190 24.67 -55.17 26.56
CA ASN A 190 24.13 -54.52 25.38
C ASN A 190 22.64 -54.17 25.60
N TRP A 191 22.07 -53.39 24.70
CA TRP A 191 20.67 -52.93 24.78
C TRP A 191 19.67 -54.09 24.78
N GLU A 192 19.96 -55.10 23.97
CA GLU A 192 19.17 -56.32 23.80
C GLU A 192 19.04 -57.08 25.12
N MET A 193 20.16 -57.37 25.79
CA MET A 193 20.17 -58.08 27.06
C MET A 193 19.56 -57.24 28.19
N HIS A 194 19.89 -55.94 28.25
CA HIS A 194 19.40 -55.08 29.32
C HIS A 194 17.87 -54.95 29.35
N ASN A 195 17.22 -54.88 28.19
CA ASN A 195 15.78 -54.64 28.11
C ASN A 195 14.94 -55.93 28.02
N PHE A 196 15.54 -57.07 27.63
CA PHE A 196 14.79 -58.28 27.31
C PHE A 196 15.30 -59.58 27.95
N TYR A 197 16.48 -59.61 28.56
CA TYR A 197 17.02 -60.83 29.19
C TYR A 197 16.57 -60.97 30.65
N HIS A 198 15.91 -62.08 30.98
CA HIS A 198 15.32 -62.32 32.32
C HIS A 198 14.39 -61.20 32.80
N ILE A 199 13.71 -60.53 31.86
CA ILE A 199 12.70 -59.51 32.14
C ILE A 199 11.31 -60.14 32.03
N ILE A 200 10.45 -59.88 33.02
CA ILE A 200 9.07 -60.37 33.03
C ILE A 200 8.23 -59.76 31.91
N LEU A 201 7.23 -60.51 31.43
CA LEU A 201 6.35 -60.07 30.35
C LEU A 201 5.70 -58.70 30.61
N ALA A 202 5.26 -58.43 31.85
CA ALA A 202 4.68 -57.13 32.20
C ALA A 202 5.62 -55.96 31.92
N ALA A 203 6.90 -56.12 32.25
CA ALA A 203 7.93 -55.11 32.01
C ALA A 203 8.26 -54.99 30.51
N ASN A 204 8.34 -56.10 29.77
CA ASN A 204 8.56 -56.05 28.33
C ASN A 204 7.42 -55.31 27.60
N VAL A 205 6.16 -55.62 27.91
CA VAL A 205 4.98 -54.96 27.33
C VAL A 205 4.99 -53.46 27.63
N THR A 206 5.27 -53.10 28.89
CA THR A 206 5.37 -51.70 29.32
C THR A 206 6.48 -50.97 28.56
N PHE A 207 7.65 -51.59 28.40
CA PHE A 207 8.78 -51.02 27.66
C PHE A 207 8.47 -50.83 26.16
N LEU A 208 7.84 -51.82 25.52
CA LEU A 208 7.43 -51.69 24.11
C LEU A 208 6.41 -50.58 23.92
N ASN A 209 5.43 -50.44 24.82
CA ASN A 209 4.49 -49.32 24.80
C ASN A 209 5.20 -47.97 25.04
N LYS A 210 6.26 -47.93 25.85
CA LYS A 210 7.11 -46.75 26.01
C LYS A 210 7.85 -46.40 24.72
N LEU A 211 8.38 -47.39 24.00
CA LEU A 211 9.02 -47.17 22.70
C LEU A 211 8.03 -46.61 21.67
N ILE A 212 6.78 -47.07 21.65
CA ILE A 212 5.73 -46.47 20.81
C ILE A 212 5.56 -44.98 21.16
N ALA A 213 5.55 -44.63 22.46
CA ALA A 213 5.42 -43.24 22.90
C ALA A 213 6.61 -42.38 22.44
N ASP A 214 7.82 -42.92 22.55
CA ASP A 214 9.03 -42.24 22.05
C ASP A 214 8.97 -42.01 20.54
N VAL A 215 8.56 -43.01 19.75
CA VAL A 215 8.42 -42.88 18.28
C VAL A 215 7.39 -41.81 17.94
N ARG A 216 6.22 -41.81 18.60
CA ARG A 216 5.20 -40.77 18.42
C ARG A 216 5.70 -39.38 18.82
N SER A 217 6.52 -39.28 19.86
CA SER A 217 7.12 -38.00 20.26
C SER A 217 8.10 -37.48 19.22
N VAL A 218 8.99 -38.34 18.71
CA VAL A 218 9.96 -37.98 17.66
C VAL A 218 9.24 -37.56 16.38
N GLU A 219 8.21 -38.30 15.97
CA GLU A 219 7.34 -37.93 14.85
C GLU A 219 6.77 -36.51 15.03
N GLY A 220 6.15 -36.25 16.18
CA GLY A 220 5.54 -34.94 16.48
C GLY A 220 6.55 -33.79 16.45
N ASP A 221 7.74 -34.00 16.99
CA ASP A 221 8.82 -33.01 16.99
C ASP A 221 9.34 -32.71 15.59
N VAL A 222 9.53 -33.75 14.76
CA VAL A 222 9.97 -33.61 13.36
C VAL A 222 8.91 -32.85 12.55
N VAL A 223 7.65 -33.24 12.66
CA VAL A 223 6.54 -32.60 11.93
C VAL A 223 6.38 -31.14 12.37
N THR A 224 6.48 -30.85 13.67
CA THR A 224 6.42 -29.48 14.19
C THR A 224 7.58 -28.63 13.67
N LYS A 225 8.80 -29.17 13.59
CA LYS A 225 9.94 -28.47 13.00
C LYS A 225 9.72 -28.19 11.51
N LEU A 226 9.29 -29.19 10.74
CA LEU A 226 8.96 -29.03 9.32
C LEU A 226 7.89 -27.96 9.10
N PHE A 227 6.86 -27.93 9.96
CA PHE A 227 5.81 -26.93 9.92
C PHE A 227 6.34 -25.52 10.21
N ASN A 228 7.18 -25.37 11.23
CA ASN A 228 7.78 -24.08 11.58
C ASN A 228 8.73 -23.56 10.49
N SER A 229 9.47 -24.45 9.82
CA SER A 229 10.35 -24.09 8.71
C SER A 229 9.60 -23.51 7.51
N VAL A 230 8.30 -23.77 7.34
CA VAL A 230 7.49 -23.16 6.28
C VAL A 230 7.47 -21.63 6.40
N SER A 231 7.38 -21.10 7.61
CA SER A 231 7.20 -19.65 7.84
C SER A 231 8.47 -18.95 8.34
N ALA A 232 9.58 -19.69 8.47
CA ALA A 232 10.84 -19.14 8.98
C ALA A 232 11.43 -18.07 8.04
N ASP A 233 11.21 -18.24 6.73
CA ASP A 233 11.75 -17.36 5.70
C ASP A 233 10.78 -16.22 5.30
N ASP A 234 9.64 -16.10 6.00
CA ASP A 234 8.67 -15.03 5.71
C ASP A 234 9.04 -13.72 6.42
N TYR A 235 8.92 -12.61 5.66
CA TYR A 235 8.88 -11.28 6.24
C TYR A 235 7.66 -11.16 7.16
N LYS A 236 7.89 -10.73 8.40
CA LYS A 236 6.83 -10.51 9.37
C LYS A 236 6.32 -9.09 9.24
N PHE A 237 5.11 -8.93 8.72
CA PHE A 237 4.40 -7.66 8.69
C PHE A 237 3.33 -7.67 9.76
N ASP A 238 3.22 -6.59 10.54
CA ASP A 238 2.25 -6.46 11.61
C ASP A 238 1.17 -5.41 11.32
N MET A 239 1.42 -4.53 10.36
CA MET A 239 0.46 -3.53 9.89
C MET A 239 0.11 -3.74 8.42
N VAL A 240 -1.19 -3.71 8.13
CA VAL A 240 -1.74 -3.74 6.77
C VAL A 240 -2.51 -2.45 6.54
N ALA A 241 -2.11 -1.68 5.54
CA ALA A 241 -2.72 -0.40 5.21
C ALA A 241 -2.96 -0.28 3.70
N ALA A 242 -4.10 0.31 3.32
CA ALA A 242 -4.32 0.69 1.92
C ALA A 242 -3.53 1.96 1.59
N ARG A 243 -2.85 1.96 0.43
CA ARG A 243 -2.16 3.13 -0.12
C ARG A 243 -2.71 3.43 -1.51
N VAL A 244 -2.91 4.71 -1.77
CA VAL A 244 -3.39 5.22 -3.06
C VAL A 244 -2.29 6.05 -3.68
N ILE A 245 -1.86 5.67 -4.89
CA ILE A 245 -0.82 6.34 -5.67
C ILE A 245 -1.50 6.95 -6.91
N PRO A 246 -1.83 8.25 -6.88
CA PRO A 246 -2.43 8.92 -8.03
C PRO A 246 -1.40 9.22 -9.11
N ASN A 247 -1.77 9.07 -10.39
CA ASN A 247 -0.93 9.50 -11.52
C ASN A 247 -0.73 11.04 -11.51
N SER A 248 -1.78 11.78 -11.17
CA SER A 248 -1.71 13.22 -10.90
C SER A 248 -2.68 13.58 -9.78
N ARG A 249 -2.25 14.44 -8.85
CA ARG A 249 -3.12 15.01 -7.79
C ARG A 249 -3.91 16.23 -8.27
N LEU A 250 -3.59 16.76 -9.45
CA LEU A 250 -4.27 17.90 -10.06
C LEU A 250 -4.86 17.47 -11.42
N VAL A 251 -6.16 17.60 -11.58
CA VAL A 251 -6.89 17.30 -12.81
C VAL A 251 -7.88 18.42 -13.09
N PHE A 252 -8.11 18.76 -14.37
CA PHE A 252 -9.13 19.73 -14.74
C PHE A 252 -10.51 19.07 -14.79
N GLN A 253 -11.57 19.87 -14.70
CA GLN A 253 -12.93 19.37 -14.86
C GLN A 253 -13.10 18.75 -16.27
N GLY A 254 -13.48 17.47 -16.32
CA GLY A 254 -13.59 16.70 -17.55
C GLY A 254 -12.39 15.80 -17.86
N ASP A 255 -11.27 15.96 -17.16
CA ASP A 255 -10.15 15.02 -17.25
C ASP A 255 -10.46 13.70 -16.50
N LYS A 256 -9.83 12.61 -16.96
CA LYS A 256 -9.88 11.32 -16.27
C LYS A 256 -8.88 11.30 -15.12
N TYR A 257 -9.36 11.09 -13.90
CA TYR A 257 -8.52 10.82 -12.74
C TYR A 257 -8.16 9.32 -12.69
N GLU A 258 -6.87 9.00 -12.61
CA GLU A 258 -6.35 7.64 -12.53
C GLU A 258 -5.43 7.49 -11.31
N SER A 259 -5.59 6.38 -10.58
CA SER A 259 -4.78 6.06 -9.40
C SER A 259 -4.65 4.56 -9.20
N GLU A 260 -3.49 4.11 -8.76
CA GLU A 260 -3.25 2.74 -8.32
C GLU A 260 -3.59 2.62 -6.83
N ILE A 261 -4.35 1.58 -6.48
CA ILE A 261 -4.71 1.28 -5.09
C ILE A 261 -4.05 -0.05 -4.73
N LEU A 262 -3.17 -0.02 -3.73
CA LEU A 262 -2.43 -1.19 -3.30
C LEU A 262 -2.56 -1.41 -1.80
N VAL A 263 -2.41 -2.67 -1.39
CA VAL A 263 -2.29 -3.06 0.01
C VAL A 263 -0.81 -3.05 0.38
N ALA A 264 -0.42 -2.17 1.30
CA ALA A 264 0.91 -2.10 1.84
C ALA A 264 0.96 -2.88 3.15
N ALA A 265 1.81 -3.92 3.20
CA ALA A 265 2.18 -4.60 4.43
C ALA A 265 3.45 -3.95 4.98
N LEU A 266 3.42 -3.56 6.26
CA LEU A 266 4.46 -2.79 6.95
C LEU A 266 4.87 -3.54 8.22
N ASP A 267 6.13 -3.37 8.63
CA ASP A 267 6.63 -3.82 9.92
C ASP A 267 6.87 -2.59 10.81
N SER A 268 6.08 -2.44 11.87
CA SER A 268 6.19 -1.34 12.83
C SER A 268 7.44 -1.42 13.71
N LYS A 269 8.05 -2.61 13.79
CA LYS A 269 9.16 -2.92 14.69
C LYS A 269 10.52 -2.77 14.03
N GLN A 270 10.55 -2.68 12.70
CA GLN A 270 11.77 -2.49 11.93
C GLN A 270 11.70 -1.23 11.08
N ASP A 271 12.56 -0.28 11.40
CA ASP A 271 12.70 0.93 10.60
C ASP A 271 13.65 0.67 9.42
N PRO A 272 13.16 0.79 8.17
CA PRO A 272 13.99 0.58 7.00
C PRO A 272 15.00 1.73 6.85
N ASN A 273 16.17 1.42 6.29
CA ASN A 273 17.14 2.45 5.94
C ASN A 273 16.77 3.06 4.58
N VAL A 274 16.30 4.31 4.59
CA VAL A 274 15.89 5.03 3.38
C VAL A 274 16.90 6.12 3.06
N VAL A 275 17.45 6.09 1.85
CA VAL A 275 18.38 7.11 1.35
C VAL A 275 17.79 7.75 0.10
N ILE A 276 17.65 9.08 0.11
CA ILE A 276 17.14 9.87 -1.02
C ILE A 276 18.21 10.89 -1.40
N ASN A 277 18.63 10.90 -2.66
CA ASN A 277 19.67 11.81 -3.18
C ASN A 277 20.95 11.85 -2.30
N GLY A 278 21.35 10.71 -1.74
CA GLY A 278 22.53 10.58 -0.86
C GLY A 278 22.32 10.98 0.61
N ARG A 279 21.12 11.44 0.99
CA ARG A 279 20.76 11.77 2.37
C ARG A 279 19.88 10.69 3.00
N GLN A 280 20.24 10.24 4.19
CA GLN A 280 19.41 9.32 4.97
C GLN A 280 18.17 10.04 5.51
N ILE A 281 17.02 9.41 5.33
CA ILE A 281 15.72 9.88 5.81
C ILE A 281 15.34 9.03 7.03
N PRO A 282 15.03 9.64 8.19
CA PRO A 282 14.56 8.88 9.33
C PRO A 282 13.23 8.20 9.01
N ALA A 283 13.16 6.92 9.31
CA ALA A 283 11.92 6.16 9.29
C ALA A 283 11.41 6.00 10.73
N GLU A 284 10.09 5.97 10.88
CA GLU A 284 9.41 5.71 12.14
C GLU A 284 8.23 4.78 11.87
N ALA A 285 8.15 3.69 12.64
CA ALA A 285 7.13 2.65 12.49
C ALA A 285 7.04 2.10 11.06
N GLY A 286 8.20 1.88 10.44
CA GLY A 286 8.28 1.34 9.07
C GLY A 286 7.97 2.36 7.96
N ILE A 287 7.82 3.65 8.30
CA ILE A 287 7.47 4.71 7.33
C ILE A 287 8.52 5.83 7.36
N ALA A 288 9.17 6.09 6.23
CA ALA A 288 10.03 7.27 6.04
C ALA A 288 9.22 8.45 5.48
N LYS A 289 9.33 9.63 6.10
CA LYS A 289 8.66 10.85 5.66
C LYS A 289 9.67 11.78 4.99
N TYR A 290 9.55 11.94 3.67
CA TYR A 290 10.36 12.87 2.89
C TYR A 290 9.67 14.24 2.77
N SER A 291 10.39 15.31 3.07
CA SER A 291 9.91 16.70 2.93
C SER A 291 11.06 17.59 2.43
N VAL A 292 10.78 18.37 1.39
CA VAL A 292 11.73 19.32 0.79
C VAL A 292 10.99 20.60 0.39
N ALA A 293 11.65 21.75 0.53
CA ALA A 293 11.12 23.02 0.06
C ALA A 293 11.14 23.07 -1.48
N ALA A 294 10.01 23.41 -2.09
CA ALA A 294 9.89 23.57 -3.54
C ALA A 294 10.54 24.88 -3.98
N GLY A 295 11.78 24.81 -4.51
CA GLY A 295 12.55 25.99 -4.90
C GLY A 295 12.29 26.47 -6.33
N ALA A 296 12.43 25.59 -7.32
CA ALA A 296 12.29 25.92 -8.74
C ALA A 296 10.95 25.41 -9.32
N THR A 297 10.34 26.21 -10.19
CA THR A 297 9.11 25.86 -10.90
C THR A 297 9.37 24.79 -11.95
N GLY A 298 8.39 23.94 -12.21
CA GLY A 298 8.45 22.85 -13.19
C GLY A 298 8.50 21.46 -12.56
N LEU A 299 8.84 20.46 -13.38
CA LEU A 299 8.94 19.07 -12.95
C LEU A 299 10.23 18.85 -12.13
N GLN A 300 10.07 18.40 -10.90
CA GLN A 300 11.15 18.03 -10.00
C GLN A 300 11.18 16.51 -9.86
N THR A 301 12.35 15.89 -9.99
CA THR A 301 12.52 14.45 -9.81
C THR A 301 13.40 14.17 -8.60
N TYR A 302 13.19 13.02 -7.97
CA TYR A 302 14.06 12.53 -6.89
C TYR A 302 14.20 11.02 -6.97
N LYS A 303 15.38 10.52 -6.60
CA LYS A 303 15.69 9.10 -6.61
C LYS A 303 16.18 8.66 -5.24
N GLY A 304 15.87 7.42 -4.88
CA GLY A 304 16.26 6.88 -3.61
C GLY A 304 16.34 5.37 -3.61
N THR A 305 16.69 4.82 -2.46
CA THR A 305 16.75 3.39 -2.21
C THR A 305 16.24 3.13 -0.79
N ILE A 306 15.37 2.13 -0.67
CA ILE A 306 14.92 1.60 0.61
C ILE A 306 15.61 0.25 0.85
N THR A 307 16.26 0.11 2.00
CA THR A 307 16.93 -1.13 2.41
C THR A 307 16.18 -1.76 3.58
N VAL A 308 15.81 -3.02 3.43
CA VAL A 308 15.05 -3.81 4.42
C VAL A 308 15.88 -5.03 4.83
N LYS A 309 15.89 -5.34 6.12
CA LYS A 309 16.51 -6.55 6.66
C LYS A 309 15.55 -7.73 6.55
N GLY A 310 16.05 -8.82 5.97
CA GLY A 310 15.36 -10.11 5.88
C GLY A 310 15.32 -10.85 7.22
N PRO A 311 14.53 -11.92 7.30
CA PRO A 311 14.44 -12.76 8.51
C PRO A 311 15.78 -13.37 8.93
N GLU A 312 16.70 -13.62 7.99
CA GLU A 312 18.04 -14.16 8.27
C GLU A 312 19.11 -13.06 8.42
N GLY A 313 18.68 -11.79 8.46
CA GLY A 313 19.55 -10.64 8.59
C GLY A 313 20.17 -10.18 7.26
N GLU A 314 19.80 -10.77 6.12
CA GLU A 314 20.26 -10.30 4.82
C GLU A 314 19.61 -8.95 4.46
N GLU A 315 20.38 -7.99 3.96
CA GLU A 315 19.84 -6.69 3.54
C GLU A 315 19.44 -6.73 2.06
N LYS A 316 18.18 -6.39 1.76
CA LYS A 316 17.68 -6.21 0.39
C LYS A 316 17.36 -4.75 0.13
N SER A 317 17.86 -4.26 -1.01
CA SER A 317 17.70 -2.87 -1.45
C SER A 317 16.73 -2.77 -2.63
N TYR A 318 15.81 -1.81 -2.55
CA TYR A 318 14.83 -1.52 -3.60
C TYR A 318 15.00 -0.05 -4.05
N PRO A 319 15.46 0.19 -5.29
CA PRO A 319 15.57 1.55 -5.82
C PRO A 319 14.19 2.08 -6.24
N PHE A 320 13.99 3.39 -6.13
CA PHE A 320 12.80 4.07 -6.62
C PHE A 320 13.14 5.44 -7.21
N GLU A 321 12.31 5.90 -8.14
CA GLU A 321 12.39 7.20 -8.79
C GLU A 321 10.98 7.78 -8.88
N GLU A 322 10.80 9.01 -8.42
CA GLU A 322 9.52 9.69 -8.39
C GLU A 322 9.65 11.15 -8.79
N SER A 323 8.52 11.77 -9.13
CA SER A 323 8.49 13.18 -9.56
C SER A 323 7.34 13.97 -8.95
N TYR A 324 7.52 15.28 -8.79
CA TYR A 324 6.48 16.22 -8.35
C TYR A 324 6.58 17.52 -9.15
N PHE A 325 5.46 18.21 -9.35
CA PHE A 325 5.41 19.43 -10.15
C PHE A 325 5.23 20.66 -9.26
N VAL A 326 6.07 21.69 -9.47
CA VAL A 326 6.04 22.94 -8.72
C VAL A 326 5.49 24.05 -9.61
N MET A 327 4.40 24.68 -9.18
CA MET A 327 3.75 25.77 -9.91
C MET A 327 3.93 27.10 -9.17
N THR A 328 4.02 28.20 -9.91
CA THR A 328 3.89 29.53 -9.30
C THR A 328 2.44 29.76 -8.88
N PRO A 329 2.19 30.31 -7.68
CA PRO A 329 0.87 30.82 -7.34
C PRO A 329 0.45 31.87 -8.36
N SER A 330 -0.78 31.78 -8.86
CA SER A 330 -1.37 32.79 -9.75
C SER A 330 -2.64 33.33 -9.11
N LEU A 331 -2.79 34.66 -9.13
CA LEU A 331 -3.95 35.38 -8.61
C LEU A 331 -4.44 36.33 -9.70
N THR A 332 -5.70 36.20 -10.08
CA THR A 332 -6.36 37.12 -11.01
C THR A 332 -7.32 38.02 -10.23
N VAL A 333 -7.03 39.32 -10.18
CA VAL A 333 -7.93 40.34 -9.62
C VAL A 333 -8.46 41.18 -10.78
N ALA A 334 -9.73 40.98 -11.13
CA ALA A 334 -10.37 41.69 -12.23
C ALA A 334 -11.62 42.44 -11.75
N PRO A 335 -11.74 43.76 -12.03
CA PRO A 335 -12.92 44.53 -11.68
C PRO A 335 -14.14 44.10 -12.53
N THR A 336 -15.19 43.59 -11.88
CA THR A 336 -16.36 42.99 -12.54
C THR A 336 -17.17 43.97 -13.39
N LYS A 337 -17.14 45.28 -13.08
CA LYS A 337 -17.83 46.31 -13.86
C LYS A 337 -17.03 46.83 -15.07
N MET A 338 -15.76 46.43 -15.22
CA MET A 338 -14.89 46.86 -16.33
C MET A 338 -14.84 45.84 -17.47
N ASN A 339 -15.66 44.79 -17.45
CA ASN A 339 -15.79 43.84 -18.57
C ASN A 339 -16.54 44.47 -19.76
N VAL A 340 -15.93 45.48 -20.37
CA VAL A 340 -16.49 46.27 -21.47
C VAL A 340 -15.49 46.33 -22.61
N PHE A 341 -15.97 46.07 -23.83
CA PHE A 341 -15.27 46.45 -25.06
C PHE A 341 -15.95 47.65 -25.69
N TYR A 342 -15.14 48.58 -26.16
CA TYR A 342 -15.58 49.69 -26.98
C TYR A 342 -15.65 49.26 -28.44
N ALA A 343 -16.78 49.56 -29.10
CA ALA A 343 -17.02 49.18 -30.48
C ALA A 343 -16.07 49.93 -31.44
N ASN A 344 -15.62 49.23 -32.48
CA ASN A 344 -14.78 49.72 -33.59
C ASN A 344 -13.44 50.35 -33.19
N VAL A 345 -12.98 50.12 -31.96
CA VAL A 345 -11.64 50.51 -31.49
C VAL A 345 -10.86 49.29 -31.04
N ASP A 346 -9.55 49.44 -30.92
CA ASP A 346 -8.66 48.36 -30.49
C ASP A 346 -8.65 48.26 -28.97
N ASN A 347 -9.23 47.19 -28.43
CA ASN A 347 -9.30 46.92 -26.99
C ASN A 347 -8.18 45.95 -26.59
N PRO A 348 -7.12 46.40 -25.90
CA PRO A 348 -6.07 45.52 -25.43
C PRO A 348 -6.56 44.68 -24.25
N VAL A 349 -6.30 43.37 -24.28
CA VAL A 349 -6.60 42.42 -23.20
C VAL A 349 -5.42 41.50 -22.92
N SER A 350 -5.19 41.19 -21.65
CA SER A 350 -4.25 40.16 -21.25
C SER A 350 -5.02 38.88 -20.91
N ILE A 351 -4.60 37.75 -21.48
CA ILE A 351 -5.20 36.45 -21.26
C ILE A 351 -4.12 35.54 -20.69
N ALA A 352 -4.30 35.12 -19.45
CA ALA A 352 -3.41 34.18 -18.78
C ALA A 352 -4.23 32.99 -18.24
N ALA A 353 -3.66 31.80 -18.31
CA ALA A 353 -4.24 30.59 -17.74
C ALA A 353 -3.20 29.94 -16.83
N SER A 354 -3.61 29.60 -15.60
CA SER A 354 -2.71 29.05 -14.58
C SER A 354 -2.06 27.75 -15.05
N GLY A 355 -0.72 27.72 -15.07
CA GLY A 355 0.05 26.55 -15.49
C GLY A 355 0.19 26.37 -16.99
N ILE A 356 -0.28 27.30 -17.82
CA ILE A 356 -0.22 27.21 -19.28
C ILE A 356 0.70 28.31 -19.83
N PRO A 357 1.77 27.96 -20.58
CA PRO A 357 2.61 28.94 -21.27
C PRO A 357 1.79 29.83 -22.22
N GLU A 358 2.10 31.12 -22.28
CA GLU A 358 1.37 32.08 -23.13
C GLU A 358 1.33 31.67 -24.61
N SER A 359 2.37 30.98 -25.10
CA SER A 359 2.45 30.46 -26.48
C SER A 359 1.45 29.34 -26.79
N GLN A 360 0.97 28.64 -25.76
CA GLN A 360 0.01 27.53 -25.87
C GLN A 360 -1.44 27.96 -25.62
N ILE A 361 -1.67 29.27 -25.47
CA ILE A 361 -3.00 29.86 -25.33
C ILE A 361 -3.51 30.30 -26.71
N SER A 362 -4.70 29.83 -27.08
CA SER A 362 -5.42 30.28 -28.26
C SER A 362 -6.75 30.89 -27.83
N ALA A 363 -7.02 32.14 -28.20
CA ALA A 363 -8.26 32.82 -27.85
C ALA A 363 -9.12 33.06 -29.10
N ASN A 364 -10.43 32.85 -28.97
CA ASN A 364 -11.43 33.16 -29.98
C ASN A 364 -12.50 34.08 -29.39
N ILE A 365 -13.19 34.82 -30.26
CA ILE A 365 -14.26 35.74 -29.85
C ILE A 365 -15.53 35.49 -30.67
N SER A 366 -16.69 35.59 -30.04
CA SER A 366 -17.99 35.33 -30.69
C SER A 366 -18.38 36.37 -31.76
N THR A 367 -17.84 37.59 -31.67
CA THR A 367 -18.11 38.68 -32.61
C THR A 367 -16.87 39.56 -32.77
N GLY A 368 -16.61 40.04 -33.99
CA GLY A 368 -15.42 40.82 -34.30
C GLY A 368 -14.17 39.97 -34.49
N THR A 369 -13.01 40.51 -34.10
CA THR A 369 -11.71 39.87 -34.25
C THR A 369 -10.89 39.97 -32.98
N ILE A 370 -10.19 38.90 -32.65
CA ILE A 370 -9.17 38.85 -31.60
C ILE A 370 -7.85 38.43 -32.23
N LYS A 371 -6.78 39.19 -32.00
CA LYS A 371 -5.45 38.92 -32.56
C LYS A 371 -4.38 39.11 -31.51
N ARG A 372 -3.36 38.25 -31.50
CA ARG A 372 -2.21 38.43 -30.63
C ARG A 372 -1.37 39.60 -31.14
N ALA A 373 -1.02 40.52 -30.26
CA ALA A 373 -0.16 41.65 -30.59
C ALA A 373 1.29 41.20 -30.83
N ALA A 374 2.09 42.07 -31.44
CA ALA A 374 3.49 41.78 -31.75
C ALA A 374 4.37 41.55 -30.51
N ASP A 375 3.93 42.00 -29.33
CA ASP A 375 4.60 41.77 -28.04
C ASP A 375 4.46 40.32 -27.52
N GLY A 376 3.60 39.52 -28.15
CA GLY A 376 3.32 38.13 -27.76
C GLY A 376 2.48 37.97 -26.49
N LYS A 377 2.23 39.04 -25.72
CA LYS A 377 1.61 39.03 -24.39
C LYS A 377 0.19 39.59 -24.39
N THR A 378 -0.04 40.57 -25.24
CA THR A 378 -1.32 41.28 -25.33
C THR A 378 -2.14 40.72 -26.49
N TRP A 379 -3.45 40.68 -26.31
CA TRP A 379 -4.40 40.43 -27.38
C TRP A 379 -5.15 41.71 -27.70
N VAL A 380 -5.35 42.00 -28.97
CA VAL A 380 -6.14 43.14 -29.44
C VAL A 380 -7.48 42.65 -29.92
N VAL A 381 -8.53 43.16 -29.30
CA VAL A 381 -9.92 42.83 -29.60
C VAL A 381 -10.59 44.01 -30.30
N ARG A 382 -11.17 43.78 -31.47
CA ARG A 382 -11.99 44.76 -32.20
C ARG A 382 -13.35 44.16 -32.48
N VAL A 383 -14.41 44.81 -31.95
CA VAL A 383 -15.79 44.32 -32.05
C VAL A 383 -16.69 45.33 -32.76
N PRO A 384 -17.66 44.90 -33.58
CA PRO A 384 -18.68 45.79 -34.11
C PRO A 384 -19.65 46.23 -33.00
N LEU A 385 -20.49 47.23 -33.29
CA LEU A 385 -21.54 47.64 -32.37
C LEU A 385 -22.52 46.48 -32.11
N GLY A 386 -22.78 46.17 -30.84
CA GLY A 386 -23.62 45.06 -30.42
C GLY A 386 -23.90 45.11 -28.92
N GLN A 387 -24.45 44.03 -28.36
CA GLN A 387 -24.77 43.96 -26.93
C GLN A 387 -23.67 43.26 -26.11
N LYS A 388 -23.12 42.15 -26.61
CA LYS A 388 -22.14 41.31 -25.90
C LYS A 388 -21.16 40.64 -26.85
N ALA A 389 -19.96 40.38 -26.36
CA ALA A 389 -18.95 39.51 -26.97
C ALA A 389 -18.49 38.48 -25.94
N VAL A 390 -18.28 37.25 -26.38
CA VAL A 390 -17.78 36.15 -25.53
C VAL A 390 -16.38 35.80 -26.00
N VAL A 391 -15.40 35.89 -25.10
CA VAL A 391 -14.03 35.45 -25.36
C VAL A 391 -13.88 34.04 -24.81
N THR A 392 -13.57 33.08 -25.69
CA THR A 392 -13.32 31.68 -25.33
C THR A 392 -11.83 31.40 -25.43
N VAL A 393 -11.27 30.81 -24.37
CA VAL A 393 -9.85 30.50 -24.28
C VAL A 393 -9.67 29.00 -24.44
N MET A 394 -8.75 28.61 -25.32
CA MET A 394 -8.37 27.23 -25.57
C MET A 394 -6.90 27.02 -25.25
N HIS A 395 -6.58 25.87 -24.69
CA HIS A 395 -5.21 25.40 -24.57
C HIS A 395 -4.89 24.51 -25.77
N ASN A 396 -3.81 24.82 -26.48
CA ASN A 396 -3.30 24.01 -27.58
C ASN A 396 -1.87 23.56 -27.26
N ASP A 397 -1.71 22.27 -26.97
CA ASP A 397 -0.42 21.63 -26.70
C ASP A 397 0.24 21.05 -27.98
N GLY A 398 -0.36 21.29 -29.15
CA GLY A 398 0.08 20.79 -30.45
C GLY A 398 -0.47 19.39 -30.81
N LYS A 399 -1.09 18.68 -29.86
CA LYS A 399 -1.70 17.35 -30.06
C LYS A 399 -3.20 17.35 -29.80
N THR A 400 -3.65 18.13 -28.83
CA THR A 400 -5.04 18.28 -28.43
C THR A 400 -5.38 19.74 -28.15
N THR A 401 -6.60 20.15 -28.50
CA THR A 401 -7.12 21.47 -28.16
C THR A 401 -8.20 21.31 -27.09
N ARG A 402 -8.02 21.96 -25.93
CA ARG A 402 -8.94 21.86 -24.78
C ARG A 402 -9.54 23.22 -24.45
N ASN A 403 -10.82 23.25 -24.10
CA ASN A 403 -11.50 24.47 -23.70
C ASN A 403 -11.15 24.83 -22.26
N MET A 404 -10.62 26.03 -22.04
CA MET A 404 -10.22 26.56 -20.72
C MET A 404 -11.29 27.48 -20.11
N GLY A 405 -12.40 27.69 -20.82
CA GLY A 405 -13.52 28.50 -20.37
C GLY A 405 -13.75 29.73 -21.23
N SER A 406 -14.73 30.53 -20.83
CA SER A 406 -15.16 31.71 -21.55
C SER A 406 -15.49 32.87 -20.61
N ALA A 407 -15.31 34.10 -21.09
CA ALA A 407 -15.64 35.33 -20.38
C ALA A 407 -16.55 36.24 -21.22
N ASP A 408 -17.58 36.78 -20.57
CA ASP A 408 -18.55 37.68 -21.18
C ASP A 408 -18.13 39.14 -21.04
N PHE A 409 -18.13 39.86 -22.17
CA PHE A 409 -17.87 41.28 -22.26
C PHE A 409 -19.09 42.01 -22.83
N ARG A 410 -19.42 43.15 -22.23
CA ARG A 410 -20.46 44.06 -22.76
C ARG A 410 -19.84 44.93 -23.84
N ILE A 411 -20.56 45.16 -24.94
CA ILE A 411 -20.09 46.08 -25.97
C ILE A 411 -20.73 47.45 -25.71
N LYS A 412 -19.91 48.50 -25.63
CA LYS A 412 -20.36 49.88 -25.47
C LYS A 412 -19.81 50.76 -26.59
N ARG A 413 -20.48 51.87 -26.83
CA ARG A 413 -19.92 52.96 -27.63
C ARG A 413 -18.90 53.71 -26.79
N VAL A 414 -17.90 54.26 -27.45
CA VAL A 414 -16.99 55.23 -26.82
C VAL A 414 -17.83 56.45 -26.41
N PRO A 415 -17.52 57.11 -25.27
CA PRO A 415 -18.23 58.30 -24.82
C PRO A 415 -18.34 59.35 -25.92
N ASP A 416 -19.36 60.21 -25.84
CA ASP A 416 -19.48 61.33 -26.78
C ASP A 416 -18.42 62.39 -26.46
N PRO A 417 -17.67 62.89 -27.48
CA PRO A 417 -16.79 64.02 -27.28
C PRO A 417 -17.62 65.28 -27.02
N LYS A 418 -17.03 66.25 -26.34
CA LYS A 418 -17.60 67.59 -26.20
C LYS A 418 -17.04 68.50 -27.27
N ALA A 419 -17.90 69.31 -27.89
CA ALA A 419 -17.48 70.29 -28.88
C ALA A 419 -16.99 71.56 -28.18
N TYR A 420 -15.85 72.09 -28.62
CA TYR A 420 -15.27 73.33 -28.12
C TYR A 420 -15.03 74.31 -29.26
N ILE A 421 -15.23 75.60 -29.02
CA ILE A 421 -14.75 76.68 -29.89
C ILE A 421 -14.07 77.73 -29.01
N ALA A 422 -12.94 78.28 -29.45
CA ALA A 422 -12.16 79.20 -28.61
C ALA A 422 -11.83 78.62 -27.22
N ASN A 423 -11.56 77.31 -27.15
CA ASN A 423 -11.26 76.57 -25.93
C ASN A 423 -12.36 76.63 -24.84
N THR A 424 -13.62 76.87 -25.24
CA THR A 424 -14.79 76.81 -24.36
C THR A 424 -15.90 75.96 -24.99
N ASP A 425 -16.66 75.24 -24.16
CA ASP A 425 -17.88 74.49 -24.51
C ASP A 425 -19.17 75.29 -24.23
N GLY A 426 -19.04 76.54 -23.75
CA GLY A 426 -20.16 77.45 -23.54
C GLY A 426 -19.85 78.61 -22.58
N GLY A 427 -20.77 79.57 -22.50
CA GLY A 427 -20.70 80.71 -21.60
C GLY A 427 -20.04 81.95 -22.22
N PRO A 428 -19.51 82.87 -21.37
CA PRO A 428 -18.94 84.13 -21.85
C PRO A 428 -17.64 83.92 -22.61
N VAL A 429 -17.52 84.53 -23.80
CA VAL A 429 -16.33 84.42 -24.65
C VAL A 429 -16.01 85.76 -25.29
N GLN A 430 -14.72 86.11 -25.32
CA GLN A 430 -14.27 87.35 -25.96
C GLN A 430 -14.46 87.27 -27.48
N LYS A 431 -15.03 88.33 -28.06
CA LYS A 431 -15.27 88.40 -29.52
C LYS A 431 -14.01 88.10 -30.35
N ASN A 432 -12.86 88.66 -29.96
CA ASN A 432 -11.61 88.47 -30.67
C ASN A 432 -11.12 87.01 -30.64
N MET A 433 -11.41 86.27 -29.57
CA MET A 433 -11.02 84.88 -29.41
C MET A 433 -11.83 83.96 -30.34
N LEU A 434 -13.14 84.21 -30.50
CA LEU A 434 -13.97 83.51 -31.48
C LEU A 434 -13.49 83.74 -32.91
N LEU A 435 -13.17 84.99 -33.26
CA LEU A 435 -12.65 85.36 -34.58
C LEU A 435 -11.23 84.86 -34.83
N ALA A 436 -10.47 84.50 -33.78
CA ALA A 436 -9.13 83.91 -33.92
C ALA A 436 -9.20 82.39 -34.08
N SER A 437 -9.97 81.68 -33.24
CA SER A 437 -10.01 80.22 -33.26
C SER A 437 -10.77 79.65 -34.46
N ARG A 438 -11.92 80.24 -34.83
CA ARG A 438 -12.78 79.92 -36.00
C ARG A 438 -13.21 78.45 -36.19
N ALA A 439 -12.64 77.51 -35.46
CA ALA A 439 -12.83 76.08 -35.61
C ALA A 439 -13.51 75.49 -34.37
N ILE A 440 -14.46 74.59 -34.62
CA ILE A 440 -15.07 73.73 -33.62
C ILE A 440 -14.22 72.47 -33.50
N ILE A 441 -13.71 72.18 -32.31
CA ILE A 441 -12.82 71.06 -32.04
C ILE A 441 -13.54 70.10 -31.08
N PRO A 442 -13.79 68.85 -31.46
CA PRO A 442 -14.29 67.84 -30.54
C PRO A 442 -13.15 67.37 -29.65
N LYS A 443 -13.38 67.30 -28.35
CA LYS A 443 -12.44 66.76 -27.37
C LYS A 443 -13.10 65.64 -26.57
N MET A 444 -12.41 64.52 -26.43
CA MET A 444 -12.85 63.45 -25.54
C MET A 444 -12.80 63.92 -24.07
N PRO A 445 -13.63 63.34 -23.19
CA PRO A 445 -13.51 63.55 -21.75
C PRO A 445 -12.09 63.22 -21.24
N ASP A 446 -11.58 64.01 -20.28
CA ASP A 446 -10.23 63.85 -19.75
C ASP A 446 -9.98 62.49 -19.06
N ASP A 447 -11.06 61.80 -18.64
CA ASP A 447 -11.07 60.50 -17.96
C ASP A 447 -11.21 59.30 -18.92
N PHE A 448 -11.09 59.52 -20.23
CA PHE A 448 -11.23 58.46 -21.22
C PHE A 448 -9.87 57.96 -21.74
N ASP A 449 -9.57 56.69 -21.47
CA ASP A 449 -8.24 56.08 -21.68
C ASP A 449 -7.85 55.78 -23.13
N PHE A 450 -8.74 55.98 -24.11
CA PHE A 450 -8.43 55.70 -25.52
C PHE A 450 -8.14 56.98 -26.28
N ASP A 451 -7.02 56.99 -27.00
CA ASP A 451 -6.64 58.07 -27.91
C ASP A 451 -7.46 57.96 -29.21
N LEU A 452 -8.52 58.77 -29.33
CA LEU A 452 -9.44 58.78 -30.47
C LEU A 452 -9.63 60.20 -31.01
N ASN A 453 -9.59 60.29 -32.34
CA ASN A 453 -9.85 61.53 -33.06
C ASN A 453 -11.27 61.53 -33.64
N PHE A 454 -11.94 62.68 -33.51
CA PHE A 454 -13.27 62.95 -34.07
C PHE A 454 -13.19 64.14 -35.01
N ASP A 455 -13.94 64.09 -36.11
CA ASP A 455 -14.01 65.17 -37.09
C ASP A 455 -15.41 65.79 -37.10
N ILE A 456 -15.52 67.12 -37.05
CA ILE A 456 -16.82 67.80 -37.22
C ILE A 456 -17.21 67.77 -38.69
N VAL A 457 -18.41 67.26 -38.97
CA VAL A 457 -19.00 67.13 -40.31
C VAL A 457 -19.87 68.33 -40.65
N SER A 458 -20.70 68.77 -39.72
CA SER A 458 -21.62 69.91 -39.91
C SER A 458 -22.04 70.52 -38.57
N PHE A 459 -22.55 71.74 -38.61
CA PHE A 459 -23.17 72.42 -37.47
C PHE A 459 -24.15 73.48 -37.98
N LYS A 460 -25.01 73.98 -37.10
CA LYS A 460 -25.90 75.11 -37.36
C LYS A 460 -25.53 76.28 -36.46
N PHE A 461 -25.19 77.41 -37.05
CA PHE A 461 -24.94 78.65 -36.33
C PHE A 461 -26.25 79.39 -36.16
N VAL A 462 -26.59 79.80 -34.95
CA VAL A 462 -27.80 80.56 -34.62
C VAL A 462 -27.42 81.75 -33.75
N GLY A 463 -27.93 82.93 -34.06
CA GLY A 463 -27.77 84.11 -33.20
C GLY A 463 -29.00 85.00 -33.26
N VAL A 464 -29.21 85.82 -32.23
CA VAL A 464 -30.30 86.83 -32.24
C VAL A 464 -29.71 88.20 -32.49
N ARG A 465 -30.26 88.95 -33.45
CA ARG A 465 -29.90 90.36 -33.69
C ARG A 465 -31.18 91.16 -33.93
N GLY A 466 -31.43 92.18 -33.11
CA GLY A 466 -32.57 93.08 -33.29
C GLY A 466 -33.95 92.45 -33.09
N GLY A 467 -34.02 91.24 -32.51
CA GLY A 467 -35.26 90.46 -32.36
C GLY A 467 -35.43 89.35 -33.39
N ASP A 468 -34.68 89.40 -34.50
CA ASP A 468 -34.70 88.36 -35.54
C ASP A 468 -33.66 87.27 -35.28
N ILE A 469 -34.02 86.04 -35.64
CA ILE A 469 -33.12 84.87 -35.62
C ILE A 469 -32.29 84.88 -36.90
N TYR A 470 -30.98 84.89 -36.73
CA TYR A 470 -30.01 84.69 -37.79
C TYR A 470 -29.48 83.26 -37.70
N ASP A 471 -29.78 82.43 -38.69
CA ASP A 471 -29.27 81.07 -38.77
C ASP A 471 -28.53 80.77 -40.08
N ARG A 472 -27.45 80.00 -39.97
CA ARG A 472 -26.63 79.54 -41.11
C ARG A 472 -26.11 78.14 -40.86
N ASP A 473 -26.15 77.31 -41.89
CA ASP A 473 -25.52 75.99 -41.85
C ASP A 473 -24.01 76.11 -42.09
N GLY A 474 -23.25 75.31 -41.35
CA GLY A 474 -21.81 75.17 -41.45
C GLY A 474 -21.45 73.76 -41.90
N THR A 475 -20.53 73.67 -42.86
CA THR A 475 -19.96 72.41 -43.33
C THR A 475 -18.52 72.29 -42.85
N GLY A 476 -18.17 71.14 -42.28
CA GLY A 476 -16.88 70.91 -41.63
C GLY A 476 -16.79 71.58 -40.26
N ASN A 477 -15.57 71.78 -39.79
CA ASN A 477 -15.29 72.32 -38.46
C ASN A 477 -15.16 73.86 -38.41
N MET A 478 -15.13 74.56 -39.54
CA MET A 478 -14.81 75.99 -39.61
C MET A 478 -16.06 76.89 -39.73
N LEU A 479 -16.02 78.05 -39.06
CA LEU A 479 -17.02 79.10 -39.22
C LEU A 479 -16.91 79.77 -40.61
N THR A 480 -18.06 79.94 -41.29
CA THR A 480 -18.12 80.61 -42.59
C THR A 480 -17.88 82.12 -42.47
N GLN A 481 -17.56 82.78 -43.59
CA GLN A 481 -17.33 84.23 -43.61
C GLN A 481 -18.55 85.02 -43.13
N GLU A 482 -19.76 84.53 -43.42
CA GLU A 482 -21.01 85.15 -42.96
C GLU A 482 -21.15 85.07 -41.44
N MET A 483 -20.88 83.90 -40.85
CA MET A 483 -20.88 83.71 -39.40
C MET A 483 -19.82 84.58 -38.71
N GLN A 484 -18.63 84.69 -39.29
CA GLN A 484 -17.56 85.56 -38.79
C GLN A 484 -17.97 87.04 -38.84
N THR A 485 -18.65 87.46 -39.91
CA THR A 485 -19.19 88.83 -40.06
C THR A 485 -20.33 89.08 -39.07
N PHE A 486 -21.12 88.07 -38.76
CA PHE A 486 -22.09 88.15 -37.68
C PHE A 486 -21.37 88.39 -36.35
N ILE A 487 -20.40 87.56 -35.99
CA ILE A 487 -19.63 87.68 -34.74
C ILE A 487 -18.94 89.04 -34.62
N SER A 488 -18.29 89.55 -35.68
CA SER A 488 -17.55 90.83 -35.64
C SER A 488 -18.45 92.02 -35.29
N ASN A 489 -19.68 91.99 -35.81
CA ASN A 489 -20.72 93.00 -35.59
C ASN A 489 -21.57 92.75 -34.33
N SER A 490 -21.30 91.67 -33.59
CA SER A 490 -22.02 91.39 -32.35
C SER A 490 -21.63 92.35 -31.23
N LYS A 491 -22.62 92.73 -30.42
CA LYS A 491 -22.44 93.57 -29.22
C LYS A 491 -22.24 92.68 -27.99
N ARG A 492 -21.62 93.26 -26.96
CA ARG A 492 -21.49 92.61 -25.64
C ARG A 492 -22.86 92.19 -25.12
N GLY A 493 -22.96 90.97 -24.59
CA GLY A 493 -24.18 90.35 -24.09
C GLY A 493 -25.01 89.59 -25.15
N GLN A 494 -24.65 89.68 -26.42
CA GLN A 494 -25.36 88.96 -27.48
C GLN A 494 -25.09 87.45 -27.40
N ARG A 495 -26.15 86.65 -27.58
CA ARG A 495 -26.08 85.19 -27.53
C ARG A 495 -25.93 84.59 -28.92
N ILE A 496 -25.09 83.57 -29.00
CA ILE A 496 -24.82 82.77 -30.19
C ILE A 496 -24.90 81.31 -29.77
N TRP A 497 -25.62 80.49 -30.52
CA TRP A 497 -25.66 79.05 -30.34
C TRP A 497 -25.03 78.37 -31.55
N ILE A 498 -24.26 77.32 -31.28
CA ILE A 498 -23.81 76.38 -32.28
C ILE A 498 -24.55 75.09 -31.98
N GLU A 499 -25.57 74.84 -32.77
CA GLU A 499 -26.52 73.73 -32.65
C GLU A 499 -26.23 72.66 -33.71
N ASP A 500 -26.89 71.52 -33.59
CA ASP A 500 -26.83 70.43 -34.58
C ASP A 500 -25.41 70.04 -35.01
N ILE A 501 -24.46 70.10 -34.06
CA ILE A 501 -23.06 69.75 -34.29
C ILE A 501 -22.97 68.24 -34.54
N MET A 502 -22.61 67.85 -35.76
CA MET A 502 -22.40 66.46 -36.14
C MET A 502 -20.91 66.15 -36.17
N ALA A 503 -20.49 65.12 -35.44
CA ALA A 503 -19.12 64.62 -35.47
C ALA A 503 -19.08 63.18 -36.00
N LYS A 504 -18.03 62.86 -36.75
CA LYS A 504 -17.72 61.53 -37.24
C LYS A 504 -16.63 60.90 -36.38
N GLY A 505 -16.91 59.72 -35.84
CA GLY A 505 -15.96 58.91 -35.10
C GLY A 505 -15.80 57.51 -35.69
N PRO A 506 -15.00 56.64 -35.04
CA PRO A 506 -14.77 55.26 -35.47
C PRO A 506 -16.03 54.38 -35.46
N ASP A 507 -17.06 54.77 -34.70
CA ASP A 507 -18.35 54.11 -34.60
C ASP A 507 -19.48 54.79 -35.41
N GLY A 508 -19.15 55.81 -36.21
CA GLY A 508 -20.08 56.52 -37.11
C GLY A 508 -20.34 57.98 -36.74
N ASN A 509 -21.37 58.56 -37.36
CA ASN A 509 -21.77 59.95 -37.13
C ASN A 509 -22.63 60.07 -35.87
N ARG A 510 -22.42 61.13 -35.09
CA ARG A 510 -23.17 61.43 -33.86
C ARG A 510 -23.43 62.92 -33.73
N LYS A 511 -24.54 63.26 -33.10
CA LYS A 511 -24.89 64.62 -32.72
C LYS A 511 -24.27 64.96 -31.37
N LEU A 512 -23.49 66.02 -31.31
CA LEU A 512 -22.89 66.56 -30.09
C LEU A 512 -23.80 67.59 -29.42
N GLY A 513 -23.46 67.96 -28.19
CA GLY A 513 -24.19 69.00 -27.45
C GLY A 513 -24.06 70.38 -28.08
N THR A 514 -25.09 71.22 -27.90
CA THR A 514 -25.10 72.62 -28.34
C THR A 514 -24.12 73.45 -27.53
N ILE A 515 -23.34 74.30 -28.20
CA ILE A 515 -22.49 75.31 -27.56
C ILE A 515 -23.30 76.61 -27.47
N SER A 516 -23.54 77.11 -26.26
CA SER A 516 -24.23 78.39 -26.02
C SER A 516 -23.23 79.44 -25.56
N LEU A 517 -22.99 80.46 -26.38
CA LEU A 517 -21.98 81.49 -26.19
C LEU A 517 -22.62 82.84 -25.87
N ILE A 518 -21.97 83.62 -25.01
CA ILE A 518 -22.31 85.01 -24.71
C ILE A 518 -21.12 85.88 -25.09
N VAL A 519 -21.28 86.75 -26.07
CA VAL A 519 -20.20 87.63 -26.53
C VAL A 519 -19.86 88.64 -25.43
N GLN A 520 -18.59 88.72 -25.03
CA GLN A 520 -18.07 89.72 -24.10
C GLN A 520 -17.33 90.86 -24.79
#